data_AF-A0A5N6XDA3-F1
#
_entry.id   AF-A0A5N6XDA3-F1
#
_cell.length_a   1.000
_cell.length_b   1.000
_cell.length_c   1.000
_cell.angle_alpha   90.00
_cell.angle_beta   90.00
_cell.angle_gamma   90.00
#
_symmetry.space_group_name_H-M   'P 1'
#
loop_
_entity.id
_entity.type
_entity.pdbx_description
1 polymer ?
#
loop_
_entity_poly.entity_id
_entity_poly.type
_entity_poly.pdbx_seq_one_letter_code
_entity_poly.pdbx_strand_id
1 'polypeptide(L)'
;MPEATDKIYRSWPHGPPTYSQANPGQSRDITQNPEWNYSLFDCCDPGSLCLMSWCLPCLTFGKTQARNHDATLNGFSYCNADCTIFTGLGFIYSHWIIQTIRRGEMRERYGIKGSCCGDCCATFFCSCCALVQEEKEAELRTRAELGYQMTPGMEYK
;
A
#
# COMPACT_ATOMS: atom_id res chain seq x y z
N MET A 1 -1.63 -8.10 -23.08
CA MET A 1 -2.40 -7.10 -22.31
C MET A 1 -2.65 -7.73 -20.96
N PRO A 2 -1.99 -7.28 -19.87
CA PRO A 2 -2.30 -7.82 -18.55
C PRO A 2 -3.77 -7.49 -18.24
N GLU A 3 -4.49 -8.52 -17.79
CA GLU A 3 -5.94 -8.54 -17.60
C GLU A 3 -6.33 -7.70 -16.38
N ALA A 4 -7.47 -7.02 -16.42
CA ALA A 4 -7.92 -6.08 -15.38
C ALA A 4 -8.11 -6.70 -13.98
N THR A 5 -8.06 -8.03 -13.87
CA THR A 5 -8.29 -8.83 -12.67
C THR A 5 -7.17 -8.72 -11.62
N ASP A 6 -5.97 -8.28 -12.02
CA ASP A 6 -4.77 -8.32 -11.15
C ASP A 6 -4.64 -7.15 -10.15
N LYS A 7 -5.23 -6.00 -10.46
CA LYS A 7 -5.12 -4.76 -9.66
C LYS A 7 -6.35 -4.50 -8.78
N ILE A 8 -7.06 -5.55 -8.41
CA ILE A 8 -8.17 -5.42 -7.44
C ILE A 8 -7.56 -5.26 -6.04
N TYR A 9 -7.82 -4.12 -5.41
CA TYR A 9 -7.43 -3.85 -4.04
C TYR A 9 -8.16 -4.77 -3.05
N ARG A 10 -7.43 -5.32 -2.07
CA ARG A 10 -8.02 -6.10 -0.96
C ARG A 10 -7.73 -5.45 0.38
N SER A 11 -8.78 -5.16 1.14
CA SER A 11 -8.61 -4.52 2.44
C SER A 11 -7.91 -5.41 3.46
N TRP A 12 -8.04 -6.73 3.36
CA TRP A 12 -7.40 -7.68 4.26
C TRP A 12 -6.65 -8.74 3.46
N PRO A 13 -5.52 -9.25 3.99
CA PRO A 13 -4.90 -10.46 3.50
C PRO A 13 -5.84 -11.62 3.84
N HIS A 14 -6.76 -11.93 2.93
CA HIS A 14 -7.41 -13.22 2.96
C HIS A 14 -6.34 -14.28 2.62
N GLY A 15 -6.49 -15.49 3.16
CA GLY A 15 -5.51 -16.59 3.06
C GLY A 15 -5.05 -16.91 1.63
N PRO A 16 -4.20 -17.95 1.45
CA PRO A 16 -3.47 -18.20 0.20
C PRO A 16 -4.34 -17.97 -1.06
N PRO A 17 -3.80 -17.31 -2.10
CA PRO A 17 -4.60 -16.84 -3.24
C PRO A 17 -5.49 -17.96 -3.77
N THR A 18 -6.81 -17.70 -3.83
CA THR A 18 -7.79 -18.68 -4.32
C THR A 18 -7.76 -18.84 -5.84
N TYR A 19 -6.91 -18.07 -6.52
CA TYR A 19 -6.66 -18.19 -7.96
C TYR A 19 -5.45 -19.07 -8.21
N SER A 20 -5.68 -20.07 -9.05
CA SER A 20 -4.69 -20.79 -9.85
C SER A 20 -3.41 -19.98 -10.08
N GLN A 21 -2.29 -20.50 -9.57
CA GLN A 21 -0.91 -20.19 -9.95
C GLN A 21 -0.67 -18.70 -10.27
N ALA A 22 -0.30 -17.90 -9.26
CA ALA A 22 0.33 -16.61 -9.53
C ALA A 22 1.47 -16.84 -10.53
N ASN A 23 1.33 -16.32 -11.75
CA ASN A 23 2.36 -16.44 -12.76
C ASN A 23 3.61 -15.72 -12.22
N PRO A 24 4.74 -16.42 -11.99
CA PRO A 24 5.92 -15.83 -11.38
C PRO A 24 6.49 -14.65 -12.19
N GLY A 25 6.23 -14.58 -13.50
CA GLY A 25 6.57 -13.41 -14.31
C GLY A 25 5.77 -12.17 -13.92
N GLN A 26 4.47 -12.33 -13.69
CA GLN A 26 3.56 -11.24 -13.36
C GLN A 26 3.80 -10.69 -11.95
N SER A 27 4.07 -11.56 -10.96
CA SER A 27 4.46 -11.12 -9.62
C SER A 27 5.76 -10.31 -9.65
N ARG A 28 6.74 -10.73 -10.47
CA ARG A 28 7.98 -9.98 -10.68
C ARG A 28 7.72 -8.63 -11.30
N ASP A 29 6.88 -8.55 -12.33
CA ASP A 29 6.53 -7.29 -12.98
C ASP A 29 5.90 -6.30 -11.98
N ILE A 30 5.06 -6.78 -11.06
CA ILE A 30 4.43 -5.97 -10.01
C ILE A 30 5.46 -5.47 -8.98
N THR A 31 6.27 -6.38 -8.42
CA THR A 31 7.20 -6.06 -7.33
C THR A 31 8.42 -5.28 -7.81
N GLN A 32 8.85 -5.49 -9.06
CA GLN A 32 10.01 -4.82 -9.66
C GLN A 32 9.62 -3.62 -10.54
N ASN A 33 8.34 -3.23 -10.59
CA ASN A 33 7.91 -2.04 -11.32
C ASN A 33 8.61 -0.79 -10.70
N PRO A 34 9.44 -0.07 -11.47
CA PRO A 34 10.11 1.14 -10.98
C PRO A 34 9.16 2.35 -10.90
N GLU A 35 7.89 2.19 -11.24
CA GLU A 35 6.84 3.20 -11.12
C GLU A 35 5.75 2.76 -10.14
N TRP A 36 4.88 3.68 -9.74
CA TRP A 36 3.67 3.37 -8.98
C TRP A 36 2.74 2.49 -9.82
N ASN A 37 2.23 1.39 -9.27
CA ASN A 37 1.32 0.51 -10.00
C ASN A 37 -0.08 1.13 -10.17
N TYR A 38 -0.45 2.06 -9.30
CA TYR A 38 -1.68 2.85 -9.36
C TYR A 38 -1.37 4.31 -9.63
N SER A 39 -2.24 4.99 -10.37
CA SER A 39 -2.16 6.44 -10.55
C SER A 39 -2.60 7.18 -9.28
N LEU A 40 -2.04 8.38 -9.05
CA LEU A 40 -2.37 9.18 -7.87
C LEU A 40 -3.87 9.51 -7.77
N PHE A 41 -4.50 9.82 -8.91
CA PHE A 41 -5.92 10.20 -8.98
C PHE A 41 -6.87 9.01 -9.15
N ASP A 42 -6.35 7.79 -9.15
CA ASP A 42 -7.16 6.56 -9.14
C ASP A 42 -7.61 6.22 -7.70
N CYS A 43 -7.96 7.22 -6.90
CA CYS A 43 -8.27 7.04 -5.48
C CYS A 43 -9.73 6.60 -5.23
N CYS A 44 -10.64 6.85 -6.17
CA CYS A 44 -12.07 6.58 -6.04
C CYS A 44 -12.48 5.11 -6.22
N ASP A 45 -11.54 4.22 -6.56
CA ASP A 45 -11.82 2.78 -6.72
C ASP A 45 -10.89 1.94 -5.83
N PRO A 46 -11.36 1.25 -4.78
CA PRO A 46 -12.75 1.21 -4.35
C PRO A 46 -13.13 2.46 -3.55
N GLY A 47 -14.35 2.94 -3.75
CA GLY A 47 -14.87 4.13 -3.07
C GLY A 47 -14.86 4.02 -1.53
N SER A 48 -14.92 2.81 -0.98
CA SER A 48 -14.82 2.57 0.47
C SER A 48 -13.44 2.96 1.02
N LEU A 49 -12.36 2.65 0.30
CA LEU A 49 -11.01 3.05 0.67
C LEU A 49 -10.85 4.57 0.51
N CYS A 50 -11.36 5.15 -0.57
CA CYS A 50 -11.40 6.60 -0.76
C CYS A 50 -12.05 7.32 0.42
N LEU A 51 -13.25 6.87 0.81
CA LEU A 51 -14.02 7.45 1.89
C LEU A 51 -13.30 7.30 3.23
N MET A 52 -12.71 6.13 3.49
CA MET A 52 -11.93 5.89 4.69
C MET A 52 -10.73 6.84 4.79
N SER A 53 -9.98 7.00 3.69
CA SER A 53 -8.81 7.89 3.63
C SER A 53 -9.18 9.36 3.66
N TRP A 54 -10.42 9.72 3.32
CA TRP A 54 -10.91 11.10 3.43
C TRP A 54 -11.43 11.42 4.84
N CYS A 55 -12.29 10.57 5.38
CA CYS A 55 -12.96 10.82 6.67
C CYS A 55 -12.11 10.43 7.87
N LEU A 56 -11.29 9.38 7.73
CA LEU A 56 -10.48 8.79 8.80
C LEU A 56 -9.05 8.47 8.30
N PRO A 57 -8.31 9.48 7.78
CA PRO A 57 -7.00 9.28 7.16
C PRO A 57 -5.99 8.61 8.09
N CYS A 58 -6.04 8.86 9.40
CA CYS A 58 -5.12 8.24 10.36
C CYS A 58 -5.26 6.72 10.42
N LEU A 59 -6.46 6.17 10.21
CA LEU A 59 -6.71 4.73 10.23
C LEU A 59 -6.17 4.07 8.97
N THR A 60 -6.35 4.70 7.80
CA THR A 60 -5.71 4.22 6.56
C THR A 60 -4.20 4.30 6.69
N PHE A 61 -3.65 5.43 7.16
CA PHE A 61 -2.21 5.59 7.35
C PHE A 61 -1.62 4.54 8.28
N GLY A 62 -2.22 4.35 9.46
CA GLY A 62 -1.78 3.31 10.40
C GLY A 62 -1.83 1.91 9.81
N LYS A 63 -2.82 1.63 8.96
CA LYS A 63 -2.94 0.35 8.25
C LYS A 63 -1.89 0.19 7.15
N THR A 64 -1.65 1.21 6.35
CA THR A 64 -0.61 1.22 5.31
C THR A 64 0.76 0.93 5.91
N GLN A 65 1.09 1.61 7.01
CA GLN A 65 2.35 1.41 7.73
C GLN A 65 2.43 -0.01 8.30
N ALA A 66 1.38 -0.48 8.96
CA ALA A 66 1.34 -1.84 9.48
C ALA A 66 1.53 -2.89 8.39
N ARG A 67 0.90 -2.72 7.22
CA ARG A 67 1.06 -3.62 6.08
C ARG A 67 2.46 -3.60 5.50
N ASN A 68 3.07 -2.42 5.40
CA ASN A 68 4.46 -2.33 5.00
C ASN A 68 5.35 -3.13 5.96
N HIS A 69 5.14 -3.01 7.27
CA HIS A 69 5.93 -3.78 8.24
C HIS A 69 5.64 -5.28 8.22
N ASP A 70 4.36 -5.67 8.18
CA ASP A 70 3.89 -7.06 8.12
C ASP A 70 2.72 -7.20 7.16
N ALA A 71 2.98 -7.85 6.03
CA ALA A 71 2.02 -8.13 4.97
C ALA A 71 0.79 -8.92 5.44
N THR A 72 0.94 -9.74 6.48
CA THR A 72 -0.14 -10.58 7.01
C THR A 72 -1.10 -9.81 7.94
N LEU A 73 -0.74 -8.58 8.33
CA LEU A 73 -1.48 -7.77 9.30
C LEU A 73 -1.77 -8.53 10.61
N ASN A 74 -0.88 -9.42 11.04
CA ASN A 74 -1.08 -10.20 12.25
C ASN A 74 -1.01 -9.29 13.49
N GLY A 75 -2.02 -9.38 14.37
CA GLY A 75 -2.12 -8.50 15.54
C GLY A 75 -2.34 -7.02 15.21
N PHE A 76 -2.71 -6.68 13.97
CA PHE A 76 -3.00 -5.31 13.56
C PHE A 76 -4.21 -4.74 14.31
N SER A 77 -4.07 -3.51 14.77
CA SER A 77 -5.16 -2.68 15.29
C SER A 77 -5.21 -1.36 14.53
N TYR A 78 -6.41 -0.89 14.21
CA TYR A 78 -6.61 0.39 13.53
C TYR A 78 -6.08 1.58 14.34
N CYS A 79 -6.25 1.55 15.66
CA CYS A 79 -5.72 2.57 16.56
C CYS A 79 -4.31 2.17 17.04
N ASN A 80 -3.34 2.15 16.13
CA ASN A 80 -1.95 1.86 16.42
C ASN A 80 -1.09 3.13 16.62
N ALA A 81 0.22 2.95 16.84
CA ALA A 81 1.15 4.05 17.05
C ALA A 81 1.18 5.02 15.87
N ASP A 82 1.25 4.53 14.62
CA ASP A 82 1.24 5.37 13.42
C ASP A 82 -0.07 6.15 13.27
N CYS A 83 -1.22 5.54 13.56
CA CYS A 83 -2.51 6.23 13.63
C CYS A 83 -2.49 7.37 14.68
N THR A 84 -1.93 7.10 15.86
CA THR A 84 -1.86 8.08 16.96
C THR A 84 -0.94 9.25 16.59
N ILE A 85 0.22 8.96 16.00
CA ILE A 85 1.17 9.97 15.50
C ILE A 85 0.53 10.83 14.41
N PHE A 86 -0.11 10.20 13.43
CA PHE A 86 -0.78 10.90 12.33
C PHE A 86 -1.91 11.80 12.85
N THR A 87 -2.70 11.30 13.80
CA THR A 87 -3.76 12.09 14.46
C THR A 87 -3.18 13.28 15.22
N GLY A 88 -2.10 13.05 15.99
CA GLY A 88 -1.39 14.10 16.73
C GLY A 88 -0.88 15.23 15.83
N LEU A 89 -0.22 14.89 14.72
CA LEU A 89 0.25 15.85 13.73
C LEU A 89 -0.90 16.50 12.94
N GLY A 90 -2.02 15.78 12.80
CA GLY A 90 -3.26 16.29 12.23
C GLY A 90 -3.80 17.52 12.97
N PHE A 91 -3.74 17.54 14.31
CA PHE A 91 -4.23 18.67 15.12
C PHE A 91 -3.50 19.99 14.85
N ILE A 92 -2.27 19.95 14.33
CA ILE A 92 -1.48 21.12 13.95
C ILE A 92 -1.29 21.23 12.42
N TYR A 93 -2.11 20.51 11.64
CA TYR A 93 -2.07 20.49 10.17
C TYR A 93 -0.72 20.07 9.55
N SER A 94 0.07 19.27 10.26
CA SER A 94 1.41 18.82 9.82
C SER A 94 1.50 17.34 9.47
N HIS A 95 0.36 16.62 9.40
CA HIS A 95 0.31 15.19 9.06
C HIS A 95 0.94 14.86 7.69
N TRP A 96 0.91 15.80 6.74
CA TRP A 96 1.54 15.64 5.43
C TRP A 96 3.06 15.41 5.53
N ILE A 97 3.72 15.91 6.59
CA ILE A 97 5.17 15.73 6.79
C ILE A 97 5.49 14.25 7.03
N ILE A 98 4.79 13.62 7.98
CA ILE A 98 5.02 12.21 8.28
C ILE A 98 4.62 11.34 7.10
N GLN A 99 3.53 11.68 6.40
CA GLN A 99 3.12 10.98 5.19
C GLN A 99 4.20 11.07 4.09
N THR A 100 4.79 12.25 3.90
CA THR A 100 5.88 12.45 2.92
C THR A 100 7.08 11.58 3.23
N ILE A 101 7.48 11.50 4.51
CA ILE A 101 8.59 10.66 4.95
C ILE A 101 8.29 9.19 4.65
N ARG A 102 7.12 8.69 5.07
CA ARG A 102 6.72 7.29 4.85
C ARG A 102 6.56 6.94 3.37
N ARG A 103 6.05 7.87 2.57
CA ARG A 103 5.96 7.73 1.11
C ARG A 103 7.35 7.62 0.49
N GLY A 104 8.31 8.43 0.94
CA GLY A 104 9.71 8.34 0.53
C GLY A 104 10.35 6.99 0.90
N GLU A 105 10.15 6.53 2.14
CA GLU A 105 10.61 5.22 2.62
C GLU A 105 10.00 4.07 1.79
N MET A 106 8.72 4.16 1.46
CA MET A 106 8.04 3.20 0.58
C MET A 106 8.67 3.16 -0.81
N ARG A 107 8.97 4.34 -1.39
CA ARG A 107 9.64 4.41 -2.69
C ARG A 107 11.03 3.78 -2.65
N GLU A 108 11.81 4.07 -1.61
CA GLU A 108 13.14 3.49 -1.45
C GLU A 108 13.06 1.97 -1.31
N ARG A 109 12.16 1.47 -0.45
CA ARG A 109 11.94 0.04 -0.23
C ARG A 109 11.58 -0.71 -1.50
N TYR A 110 10.68 -0.16 -2.31
CA TYR A 110 10.17 -0.81 -3.52
C TYR A 110 10.89 -0.43 -4.80
N GLY A 111 11.94 0.41 -4.72
CA GLY A 111 12.68 0.89 -5.89
C GLY A 111 11.86 1.78 -6.83
N ILE A 112 10.85 2.49 -6.31
CA ILE A 112 9.97 3.37 -7.09
C ILE A 112 10.67 4.71 -7.35
N LYS A 113 10.75 5.09 -8.62
CA LYS A 113 11.29 6.37 -9.06
C LYS A 113 10.45 7.52 -8.53
N GLY A 114 11.12 8.60 -8.12
CA GLY A 114 10.48 9.79 -7.61
C GLY A 114 11.46 10.70 -6.88
N SER A 115 10.93 11.73 -6.25
CA SER A 115 11.72 12.69 -5.47
C SER A 115 10.96 13.11 -4.22
N CYS A 116 11.69 13.55 -3.19
CA CYS A 116 11.11 14.10 -1.98
C CYS A 116 10.17 15.29 -2.27
N CYS A 117 10.53 16.14 -3.24
CA CYS A 117 9.66 17.23 -3.69
C CYS A 117 8.34 16.72 -4.29
N GLY A 118 8.39 15.69 -5.14
CA GLY A 118 7.19 15.06 -5.70
C GLY A 118 6.30 14.44 -4.63
N ASP A 119 6.88 13.77 -3.64
CA ASP A 119 6.15 13.20 -2.51
C ASP A 119 5.49 14.30 -1.65
N CYS A 120 6.23 15.36 -1.35
CA CYS A 120 5.73 16.52 -0.61
C CYS A 120 4.53 17.16 -1.32
N CYS A 121 4.62 17.37 -2.64
CA CYS A 121 3.51 17.89 -3.42
C CYS A 121 2.29 16.94 -3.38
N ALA A 122 2.50 15.63 -3.51
CA ALA A 122 1.40 14.66 -3.50
C ALA A 122 0.66 14.65 -2.15
N THR A 123 1.41 14.59 -1.04
CA THR A 123 0.84 14.51 0.31
C THR A 123 0.28 15.84 0.80
N PHE A 124 0.85 16.98 0.38
CA PHE A 124 0.36 18.30 0.75
C PHE A 124 -0.90 18.69 -0.03
N PHE A 125 -0.90 18.52 -1.35
CA PHE A 125 -2.03 18.96 -2.19
C PHE A 125 -3.15 17.93 -2.33
N CYS A 126 -2.85 16.63 -2.26
CA CYS A 126 -3.88 15.58 -2.17
C CYS A 126 -3.47 14.44 -1.23
N SER A 127 -3.38 14.73 0.08
CA SER A 127 -3.05 13.75 1.12
C SER A 127 -3.88 12.46 1.00
N CYS A 128 -5.19 12.58 0.83
CA CYS A 128 -6.08 11.42 0.72
C CYS A 128 -5.81 10.58 -0.53
N CYS A 129 -5.58 11.21 -1.69
CA CYS A 129 -5.21 10.51 -2.93
C CYS A 129 -3.90 9.75 -2.75
N ALA A 130 -2.88 10.44 -2.22
CA ALA A 130 -1.56 9.87 -1.95
C ALA A 130 -1.68 8.68 -1.00
N LEU A 131 -2.52 8.80 0.03
CA LEU A 131 -2.72 7.76 1.03
C LEU A 131 -3.42 6.52 0.48
N VAL A 132 -4.43 6.71 -0.38
CA VAL A 132 -5.09 5.60 -1.09
C VAL A 132 -4.10 4.89 -2.01
N GLN A 133 -3.31 5.65 -2.77
CA GLN A 133 -2.28 5.08 -3.64
C GLN A 133 -1.25 4.28 -2.85
N GLU A 134 -0.76 4.81 -1.72
CA GLU A 134 0.19 4.14 -0.83
C GLU A 134 -0.37 2.83 -0.27
N GLU A 135 -1.62 2.84 0.22
CA GLU A 135 -2.28 1.64 0.76
C GLU A 135 -2.48 0.56 -0.31
N LYS A 136 -2.86 0.96 -1.53
CA LYS A 136 -2.99 0.05 -2.69
C LYS A 136 -1.64 -0.50 -3.14
N GLU A 137 -0.60 0.33 -3.15
CA GLU A 137 0.75 -0.09 -3.54
C GLU A 137 1.31 -1.12 -2.55
N ALA A 138 1.17 -0.82 -1.25
CA ALA A 138 1.55 -1.72 -0.17
C ALA A 138 0.80 -3.06 -0.29
N GLU A 139 -0.51 -3.03 -0.53
CA GLU A 139 -1.32 -4.24 -0.77
C GLU A 139 -0.80 -5.08 -1.92
N LEU A 140 -0.65 -4.45 -3.09
CA LEU A 140 -0.38 -5.16 -4.33
C LEU A 140 1.01 -5.82 -4.29
N ARG A 141 2.04 -5.10 -3.81
CA ARG A 141 3.40 -5.63 -3.75
C ARG A 141 3.57 -6.69 -2.67
N THR A 142 3.01 -6.48 -1.48
CA THR A 142 3.11 -7.47 -0.40
C THR A 142 2.32 -8.74 -0.70
N ARG A 143 1.16 -8.63 -1.36
CA ARG A 143 0.40 -9.79 -1.85
C ARG A 143 1.20 -10.61 -2.88
N ALA A 144 1.89 -9.94 -3.81
CA ALA A 144 2.74 -10.60 -4.79
C ALA A 144 3.94 -11.31 -4.12
N GLU A 145 4.56 -10.68 -3.11
CA GLU A 145 5.64 -11.27 -2.31
C GLU A 145 5.19 -12.50 -1.52
N LEU A 146 4.03 -12.44 -0.84
CA LEU A 146 3.45 -13.59 -0.13
C LEU A 146 3.13 -14.75 -1.08
N GLY A 147 2.56 -14.44 -2.24
CA GLY A 147 2.31 -15.45 -3.29
C GLY A 147 3.59 -16.13 -3.76
N TYR A 148 4.70 -15.40 -3.86
CA TYR A 148 6.01 -15.96 -4.19
C TYR A 148 6.60 -16.80 -3.05
N GLN A 149 6.47 -16.34 -1.79
CA GLN A 149 6.96 -17.07 -0.61
C GLN A 149 6.22 -18.38 -0.33
N MET A 150 5.00 -18.55 -0.86
CA MET A 150 4.30 -19.84 -0.85
C MET A 150 4.76 -20.80 -1.97
N THR A 151 5.60 -20.34 -2.91
CA THR A 151 6.17 -21.16 -3.99
C THR A 151 7.60 -21.73 -3.81
N PRO A 152 8.16 -21.98 -2.61
CA PRO A 152 9.36 -22.78 -2.49
C PRO A 152 9.01 -24.26 -2.26
N GLY A 153 8.84 -25.01 -3.34
CA GLY A 153 8.86 -26.48 -3.31
C GLY A 153 7.50 -27.16 -3.17
N MET A 154 6.99 -27.69 -4.28
CA MET A 154 6.42 -29.04 -4.26
C MET A 154 7.54 -29.98 -3.79
N GLU A 155 7.71 -30.16 -2.48
CA GLU A 155 8.55 -31.23 -1.95
C GLU A 155 7.72 -32.52 -1.94
N TYR A 156 8.07 -33.45 -2.82
CA TYR A 156 7.47 -34.77 -2.93
C TYR A 156 7.68 -35.57 -1.65
N LYS A 157 6.59 -35.92 -0.97
CA LYS A 157 6.46 -37.16 -0.19
C LYS A 157 5.05 -37.70 -0.33
#